data_AF-A0A378VVR0-F1
#
_entry.id   AF-A0A378VVR0-F1
#
_cell.length_a   1.000
_cell.length_b   1.000
_cell.length_c   1.000
_cell.angle_alpha   90.00
_cell.angle_beta   90.00
_cell.angle_gamma   90.00
#
_symmetry.space_group_name_H-M   'P 1'
#
loop_
_entity.id
_entity.type
_entity.pdbx_description
1 polymer ?
#
loop_
_entity_poly.entity_id
_entity_poly.type
_entity_poly.pdbx_seq_one_letter_code
_entity_poly.pdbx_strand_id
1 'polypeptide(L)'
;MQVQGQGKLKMLVAEATSDRTVRATARWDETAEIADDESLGDLLGGNGVFVLTLQPKDGEPWQGVVPLEGGSIAQMLVNYMKRSEQLDTHIALSASDEAAGGLLVQRLPEEVLDEEAWEHVSTLARTLTAEELAELDAQHVLYRLFHETPPRVFEPETFESSCTCSRGKVSDMLLMLGGEEVGGVVAEQGSIEVDCDFCHSKYVFDETDVNALFGEDVVGVAKGLPRHTVQ
;
A
#
# COMPACT_ATOMS: atom_id res chain seq x y z
N MET A 1 4.01 -1.93 1.06
CA MET A 1 3.62 -3.32 0.71
C MET A 1 2.79 -3.33 -0.57
N GLN A 2 2.93 -4.37 -1.37
CA GLN A 2 2.21 -4.52 -2.63
C GLN A 2 1.84 -5.99 -2.86
N VAL A 3 0.58 -6.24 -3.20
CA VAL A 3 0.06 -7.54 -3.60
C VAL A 3 -0.43 -7.42 -5.04
N GLN A 4 -0.08 -8.36 -5.90
CA GLN A 4 -0.57 -8.46 -7.27
C GLN A 4 -1.18 -9.83 -7.49
N GLY A 5 -2.28 -9.88 -8.22
CA GLY A 5 -3.03 -11.09 -8.52
C GLY A 5 -3.46 -11.14 -9.99
N GLN A 6 -3.81 -12.34 -10.46
CA GLN A 6 -4.40 -12.56 -11.78
C GLN A 6 -5.93 -12.79 -11.71
N GLY A 7 -6.48 -12.94 -10.50
CA GLY A 7 -7.90 -13.11 -10.20
C GLY A 7 -8.70 -11.81 -10.26
N LYS A 8 -9.79 -11.72 -9.49
CA LYS A 8 -10.65 -10.53 -9.43
C LYS A 8 -9.91 -9.33 -8.85
N LEU A 9 -9.11 -9.53 -7.80
CA LEU A 9 -8.21 -8.53 -7.24
C LEU A 9 -6.91 -8.52 -8.04
N LYS A 10 -6.69 -7.43 -8.80
CA LYS A 10 -5.53 -7.27 -9.68
C LYS A 10 -4.32 -6.75 -8.91
N MET A 11 -4.55 -5.78 -8.03
CA MET A 11 -3.48 -5.13 -7.29
C MET A 11 -4.02 -4.55 -5.99
N LEU A 12 -3.20 -4.59 -4.95
CA LEU A 12 -3.36 -3.85 -3.71
C LEU A 12 -2.00 -3.26 -3.33
N VAL A 13 -1.95 -1.98 -3.00
CA VAL A 13 -0.75 -1.32 -2.49
C VAL A 13 -1.12 -0.56 -1.24
N ALA A 14 -0.30 -0.71 -0.19
CA ALA A 14 -0.37 0.11 1.02
C ALA A 14 1.03 0.60 1.38
N GLU A 15 1.15 1.89 1.65
CA GLU A 15 2.39 2.56 2.04
C GLU A 15 2.18 3.27 3.38
N ALA A 16 3.16 3.15 4.26
CA ALA A 16 3.24 3.88 5.52
C ALA A 16 4.65 4.48 5.63
N THR A 17 4.74 5.70 6.16
CA THR A 17 6.02 6.40 6.30
C THR A 17 6.35 6.67 7.77
N SER A 18 7.62 6.97 8.06
CA SER A 18 8.07 7.41 9.39
C SER A 18 7.54 8.79 9.79
N ASP A 19 6.94 9.54 8.86
CA ASP A 19 6.31 10.83 9.11
C ASP A 19 4.80 10.68 9.42
N ARG A 20 4.37 9.47 9.82
CA ARG A 20 2.99 9.13 10.21
C ARG A 20 1.96 9.33 9.10
N THR A 21 2.37 9.17 7.85
CA THR A 21 1.45 9.18 6.72
C THR A 21 1.19 7.78 6.21
N VAL A 22 -0.05 7.54 5.78
CA VAL A 22 -0.47 6.30 5.13
C VAL A 22 -1.20 6.59 3.83
N ARG A 23 -1.09 5.67 2.89
CA ARG A 23 -1.94 5.65 1.69
C ARG A 23 -2.11 4.22 1.22
N ALA A 24 -3.28 3.91 0.69
CA ALA A 24 -3.56 2.61 0.10
C ALA A 24 -4.42 2.75 -1.14
N THR A 25 -4.31 1.80 -2.04
CA THR A 25 -5.18 1.66 -3.21
C THR A 25 -5.33 0.19 -3.56
N ALA A 26 -6.45 -0.13 -4.20
CA ALA A 26 -6.70 -1.45 -4.76
C ALA A 26 -7.28 -1.29 -6.17
N ARG A 27 -6.95 -2.23 -7.04
CA ARG A 27 -7.55 -2.39 -8.36
C ARG A 27 -8.12 -3.78 -8.46
N TRP A 28 -9.38 -3.86 -8.85
CA TRP A 28 -10.09 -5.11 -9.06
C TRP A 28 -10.90 -5.06 -10.37
N ASP A 29 -11.42 -6.20 -10.78
CA ASP A 29 -12.39 -6.29 -11.86
C ASP A 29 -13.75 -5.76 -11.37
N GLU A 30 -14.09 -4.52 -11.75
CA GLU A 30 -15.35 -3.87 -11.36
C GLU A 30 -16.61 -4.57 -11.90
N THR A 31 -16.45 -5.48 -12.88
CA THR A 31 -17.57 -6.27 -13.42
C THR A 31 -17.78 -7.60 -12.72
N ALA A 32 -16.83 -8.00 -11.86
CA ALA A 32 -16.90 -9.27 -11.14
C ALA A 32 -17.75 -9.14 -9.88
N GLU A 33 -18.66 -10.11 -9.66
CA GLU A 33 -19.32 -10.27 -8.37
C GLU A 33 -18.33 -10.84 -7.35
N ILE A 34 -18.17 -10.17 -6.21
CA ILE A 34 -17.34 -10.61 -5.08
C ILE A 34 -18.28 -11.04 -3.96
N ALA A 35 -18.11 -12.28 -3.46
CA ALA A 35 -18.92 -12.77 -2.35
C ALA A 35 -18.36 -12.29 -1.00
N ASP A 36 -19.24 -12.12 0.00
CA ASP A 36 -18.86 -11.64 1.34
C ASP A 36 -17.84 -12.55 2.04
N ASP A 37 -17.84 -13.85 1.72
CA ASP A 37 -16.95 -14.86 2.29
C ASP A 37 -15.81 -15.30 1.34
N GLU A 38 -15.59 -14.55 0.25
CA GLU A 38 -14.56 -14.89 -0.73
C GLU A 38 -13.15 -14.73 -0.13
N SER A 39 -12.33 -15.78 -0.21
CA SER A 39 -11.01 -15.75 0.40
C SER A 39 -10.05 -14.85 -0.38
N LEU A 40 -9.02 -14.32 0.31
CA LEU A 40 -7.96 -13.56 -0.35
C LEU A 40 -7.27 -14.36 -1.47
N GLY A 41 -7.13 -15.68 -1.29
CA GLY A 41 -6.56 -16.56 -2.31
C GLY A 41 -7.42 -16.61 -3.58
N ASP A 42 -8.73 -16.72 -3.43
CA ASP A 42 -9.67 -16.75 -4.56
C ASP A 42 -9.72 -15.39 -5.28
N LEU A 43 -9.71 -14.30 -4.51
CA LEU A 43 -9.65 -12.94 -5.05
C LEU A 43 -8.38 -12.72 -5.87
N LEU A 44 -7.21 -13.13 -5.37
CA LEU A 44 -5.94 -12.98 -6.08
C LEU A 44 -5.79 -13.94 -7.25
N GLY A 45 -6.49 -15.08 -7.24
CA GLY A 45 -6.35 -16.14 -8.22
C GLY A 45 -4.97 -16.80 -8.20
N GLY A 46 -4.61 -17.44 -9.31
CA GLY A 46 -3.30 -18.10 -9.45
C GLY A 46 -2.12 -17.12 -9.57
N ASN A 47 -0.94 -17.58 -9.14
CA ASN A 47 0.34 -16.88 -9.31
C ASN A 47 0.39 -15.45 -8.72
N GLY A 48 -0.32 -15.21 -7.63
CA GLY A 48 -0.21 -13.94 -6.93
C GLY A 48 1.21 -13.70 -6.40
N VAL A 49 1.60 -12.43 -6.32
CA VAL A 49 2.89 -12.00 -5.80
C VAL A 49 2.66 -10.97 -4.70
N PHE A 50 3.21 -11.22 -3.52
CA PHE A 50 3.25 -10.23 -2.44
C PHE A 50 4.70 -9.78 -2.25
N VAL A 51 4.91 -8.47 -2.31
CA VAL A 51 6.16 -7.77 -2.09
C VAL A 51 6.06 -6.85 -0.88
N LEU A 52 7.08 -6.88 -0.01
CA LEU A 52 7.34 -5.86 0.98
C LEU A 52 8.58 -5.06 0.55
N THR A 53 8.48 -3.74 0.56
CA THR A 53 9.59 -2.84 0.21
C THR A 53 9.82 -1.90 1.39
N LEU A 54 11.07 -1.83 1.86
CA LEU A 54 11.52 -0.83 2.83
C LEU A 54 12.40 0.18 2.10
N GLN A 55 11.99 1.44 2.15
CA GLN A 55 12.76 2.56 1.64
C GLN A 55 13.25 3.39 2.83
N PRO A 56 14.50 3.21 3.28
CA PRO A 56 15.05 4.07 4.32
C PRO A 56 15.23 5.51 3.80
N LYS A 57 15.22 6.50 4.70
CA LYS A 57 15.54 7.91 4.35
C LYS A 57 16.97 8.03 3.82
N ASP A 58 17.89 7.30 4.45
CA ASP A 58 19.29 7.20 4.09
C ASP A 58 19.64 5.72 3.83
N GLY A 59 20.03 5.41 2.59
CA GLY A 59 20.45 4.06 2.18
C GLY A 59 19.67 3.52 0.99
N GLU A 60 20.05 2.32 0.56
CA GLU A 60 19.43 1.65 -0.58
C GLU A 60 18.10 1.00 -0.19
N PRO A 61 17.09 1.04 -1.07
CA PRO A 61 15.86 0.28 -0.85
C PRO A 61 16.14 -1.22 -0.85
N TRP A 62 15.36 -1.91 -0.03
CA TRP A 62 15.32 -3.37 -0.04
C TRP A 62 13.90 -3.85 -0.28
N GLN A 63 13.80 -4.95 -1.01
CA GLN A 63 12.54 -5.56 -1.40
C GLN A 63 12.58 -7.07 -1.10
N GLY A 64 11.63 -7.53 -0.31
CA GLY A 64 11.40 -8.93 0.00
C GLY A 64 10.13 -9.46 -0.66
N VAL A 65 10.21 -10.65 -1.27
CA VAL A 65 9.03 -11.38 -1.72
C VAL A 65 8.44 -12.14 -0.54
N VAL A 66 7.17 -11.91 -0.26
CA VAL A 66 6.39 -12.57 0.79
C VAL A 66 5.63 -13.76 0.19
N PRO A 67 5.87 -14.99 0.66
CA PRO A 67 5.08 -16.14 0.24
C PRO A 67 3.60 -15.97 0.59
N LEU A 68 2.71 -16.31 -0.35
CA LEU A 68 1.26 -16.28 -0.16
C LEU A 68 0.76 -17.48 0.66
N GLU A 69 1.21 -17.59 1.91
CA GLU A 69 0.89 -18.68 2.83
C GLU A 69 0.07 -18.18 4.02
N GLY A 70 -0.93 -18.96 4.45
CA GLY A 70 -1.79 -18.65 5.61
C GLY A 70 -3.12 -17.96 5.29
N GLY A 71 -3.44 -17.73 4.02
CA GLY A 71 -4.79 -17.31 3.60
C GLY A 71 -5.22 -15.88 3.97
N SER A 72 -4.41 -15.12 4.72
CA SER A 72 -4.64 -13.71 5.03
C SER A 72 -3.34 -12.89 5.01
N ILE A 73 -3.47 -11.57 4.80
CA ILE A 73 -2.33 -10.63 4.84
C ILE A 73 -1.59 -10.72 6.18
N ALA A 74 -2.33 -10.80 7.30
CA ALA A 74 -1.73 -10.90 8.63
C ALA A 74 -0.86 -12.15 8.77
N GLN A 75 -1.34 -13.32 8.32
CA GLN A 75 -0.56 -14.56 8.39
C GLN A 75 0.66 -14.53 7.45
N MET A 76 0.50 -13.96 6.25
CA MET A 76 1.62 -13.76 5.31
C MET A 76 2.72 -12.89 5.93
N LEU A 77 2.35 -11.78 6.59
CA LEU A 77 3.29 -10.91 7.29
C LEU A 77 3.93 -11.61 8.49
N VAL A 78 3.17 -12.35 9.31
CA VAL A 78 3.73 -13.14 10.42
C VAL A 78 4.76 -14.16 9.92
N ASN A 79 4.43 -14.91 8.86
CA ASN A 79 5.34 -15.87 8.25
C ASN A 79 6.60 -15.20 7.70
N TYR A 80 6.45 -14.02 7.12
CA TYR A 80 7.55 -13.21 6.64
C TYR A 80 8.48 -12.75 7.77
N MET A 81 7.95 -12.16 8.84
CA MET A 81 8.77 -11.72 9.99
C MET A 81 9.54 -12.89 10.60
N LYS A 82 8.92 -14.07 10.68
CA LYS A 82 9.57 -15.28 11.18
C LYS A 82 10.73 -15.76 10.30
N ARG A 83 10.56 -15.74 8.97
CA ARG A 83 11.57 -16.28 8.02
C ARG A 83 12.67 -15.27 7.69
N SER A 84 12.31 -14.02 7.47
CA SER A 84 13.21 -12.98 6.97
C SER A 84 13.86 -12.17 8.09
N GLU A 85 13.07 -11.79 9.10
CA GLU A 85 13.57 -10.97 10.22
C GLU A 85 13.98 -11.82 11.44
N GLN A 86 13.60 -13.11 11.48
CA GLN A 86 13.81 -14.01 12.62
C GLN A 86 13.19 -13.46 13.92
N LEU A 87 12.04 -12.80 13.79
CA LEU A 87 11.30 -12.23 14.91
C LEU A 87 9.98 -12.98 15.10
N ASP A 88 9.78 -13.52 16.30
CA ASP A 88 8.48 -14.03 16.71
C ASP A 88 7.47 -12.88 16.74
N THR A 89 6.46 -12.99 15.89
CA THR A 89 5.50 -11.92 15.65
C THR A 89 4.10 -12.53 15.60
N HIS A 90 3.15 -11.83 16.21
CA HIS A 90 1.72 -12.08 16.07
C HIS A 90 1.07 -10.81 15.52
N ILE A 91 0.24 -10.98 14.49
CA ILE A 91 -0.53 -9.89 13.89
C ILE A 91 -1.98 -10.34 13.82
N ALA A 92 -2.87 -9.53 14.39
CA ALA A 92 -4.30 -9.61 14.20
C ALA A 92 -4.75 -8.37 13.41
N LEU A 93 -5.56 -8.55 12.38
CA LEU A 93 -6.17 -7.49 11.58
C LEU A 93 -7.65 -7.78 11.45
N SER A 94 -8.47 -6.74 11.53
CA SER A 94 -9.92 -6.79 11.34
C SER A 94 -10.38 -5.57 10.56
N ALA A 95 -11.40 -5.73 9.73
CA ALA A 95 -12.07 -4.64 9.05
C ALA A 95 -13.58 -4.93 8.94
N SER A 96 -14.38 -3.88 9.06
CA SER A 96 -15.82 -3.82 8.84
C SER A 96 -16.16 -2.60 7.98
N ASP A 97 -17.44 -2.39 7.69
CA ASP A 97 -17.91 -1.20 6.98
C ASP A 97 -17.63 0.11 7.73
N GLU A 98 -17.46 0.04 9.05
CA GLU A 98 -17.33 1.22 9.92
C GLU A 98 -15.91 1.40 10.50
N ALA A 99 -15.14 0.32 10.63
CA ALA A 99 -13.86 0.36 11.33
C ALA A 99 -12.83 -0.61 10.73
N ALA A 100 -11.56 -0.24 10.84
CA ALA A 100 -10.44 -1.15 10.64
C ALA A 100 -9.51 -1.07 11.86
N GLY A 101 -9.05 -2.23 12.32
CA GLY A 101 -8.28 -2.36 13.54
C GLY A 101 -7.17 -3.40 13.39
N GLY A 102 -6.13 -3.27 14.20
CA GLY A 102 -5.05 -4.23 14.22
C GLY A 102 -4.27 -4.23 15.52
N LEU A 103 -3.70 -5.40 15.84
CA LEU A 103 -2.75 -5.60 16.92
C LEU A 103 -1.49 -6.24 16.34
N LEU A 104 -0.34 -5.64 16.63
CA LEU A 104 0.97 -6.24 16.40
C LEU A 104 1.61 -6.49 17.76
N VAL A 105 1.95 -7.76 18.02
CA VAL A 105 2.78 -8.17 19.15
C VAL A 105 4.04 -8.75 18.57
N GLN A 106 5.18 -8.19 18.93
CA GLN A 106 6.47 -8.64 18.42
C GLN A 106 7.44 -8.79 19.56
N ARG A 107 8.13 -9.93 19.55
CA ARG A 107 9.26 -10.15 20.42
C ARG A 107 10.47 -9.39 19.89
N LEU A 108 11.09 -8.59 20.75
CA LEU A 108 12.33 -7.90 20.40
C LEU A 108 13.54 -8.80 20.67
N PRO A 109 14.69 -8.55 20.02
CA PRO A 109 15.92 -9.30 20.29
C PRO A 109 16.37 -9.17 21.75
N GLU A 110 16.66 -10.30 22.37
CA GLU A 110 17.11 -10.42 23.77
C GLU A 110 18.37 -11.28 23.86
N GLU A 111 19.23 -11.06 24.87
CA GLU A 111 20.43 -11.89 25.08
C GLU A 111 20.07 -13.33 25.51
N VAL A 112 18.98 -13.48 26.27
CA VAL A 112 18.44 -14.78 26.72
C VAL A 112 16.97 -14.83 26.34
N LEU A 113 16.61 -15.87 25.60
CA LEU A 113 15.24 -16.07 25.15
C LEU A 113 14.37 -16.63 26.29
N ASP A 114 13.36 -15.86 26.72
CA ASP A 114 12.25 -16.29 27.58
C ASP A 114 11.03 -16.79 26.77
N GLU A 115 10.95 -18.10 26.55
CA GLU A 115 9.88 -18.67 25.70
C GLU A 115 8.54 -18.75 26.43
N GLU A 116 8.58 -18.81 27.77
CA GLU A 116 7.37 -18.84 28.59
C GLU A 116 6.67 -17.48 28.55
N ALA A 117 7.43 -16.39 28.65
CA ALA A 117 6.90 -15.05 28.49
C ALA A 117 6.28 -14.84 27.10
N TRP A 118 6.96 -15.28 26.04
CA TRP A 118 6.40 -15.18 24.69
C TRP A 118 5.13 -16.02 24.50
N GLU A 119 5.11 -17.26 24.97
CA GLU A 119 3.93 -18.11 24.85
C GLU A 119 2.74 -17.53 25.66
N HIS A 120 3.01 -16.97 26.84
CA HIS A 120 1.99 -16.29 27.65
C HIS A 120 1.37 -15.10 26.90
N VAL A 121 2.20 -14.15 26.45
CA VAL A 121 1.72 -12.93 25.76
C VAL A 121 1.02 -13.28 24.45
N SER A 122 1.60 -14.18 23.65
CA SER A 122 1.01 -14.57 22.36
C SER A 122 -0.28 -15.37 22.53
N THR A 123 -0.41 -16.20 23.57
CA THR A 123 -1.66 -16.89 23.90
C THR A 123 -2.77 -15.91 24.22
N LEU A 124 -2.50 -14.90 25.03
CA LEU A 124 -3.46 -13.84 25.33
C LEU A 124 -3.85 -13.09 24.05
N ALA A 125 -2.88 -12.65 23.25
CA ALA A 125 -3.13 -11.94 22.00
C ALA A 125 -4.00 -12.73 21.01
N ARG A 126 -3.81 -14.05 20.91
CA ARG A 126 -4.63 -14.94 20.03
C ARG A 126 -6.11 -15.03 20.44
N THR A 127 -6.47 -14.62 21.65
CA THR A 127 -7.87 -14.61 22.10
C THR A 127 -8.63 -13.34 21.67
N LEU A 128 -7.95 -12.37 21.05
CA LEU A 128 -8.56 -11.16 20.52
C LEU A 128 -9.47 -11.48 19.33
N THR A 129 -10.72 -11.01 19.37
CA THR A 129 -11.68 -11.23 18.27
C THR A 129 -11.72 -10.06 17.29
N ALA A 130 -12.29 -10.33 16.10
CA ALA A 130 -12.52 -9.31 15.07
C ALA A 130 -13.47 -8.19 15.53
N GLU A 131 -14.49 -8.56 16.34
CA GLU A 131 -15.46 -7.66 16.94
C GLU A 131 -14.79 -6.75 17.98
N GLU A 132 -14.00 -7.32 18.88
CA GLU A 132 -13.25 -6.54 19.88
C GLU A 132 -12.29 -5.54 19.20
N LEU A 133 -11.65 -5.92 18.10
CA LEU A 133 -10.78 -5.03 17.32
C LEU A 133 -11.51 -3.89 16.60
N ALA A 134 -12.79 -4.09 16.28
CA ALA A 134 -13.60 -3.09 15.58
C ALA A 134 -14.29 -2.13 16.56
N GLU A 135 -14.65 -2.59 17.75
CA GLU A 135 -15.49 -1.85 18.70
C GLU A 135 -14.70 -1.19 19.84
N LEU A 136 -13.57 -1.78 20.25
CA LEU A 136 -12.79 -1.29 21.38
C LEU A 136 -11.67 -0.36 20.93
N ASP A 137 -11.40 0.69 21.70
CA ASP A 137 -10.18 1.47 21.52
C ASP A 137 -8.94 0.68 21.98
N ALA A 138 -7.76 1.16 21.58
CA ALA A 138 -6.49 0.50 21.88
C ALA A 138 -6.24 0.31 23.39
N GLN A 139 -6.67 1.24 24.25
CA GLN A 139 -6.46 1.11 25.69
C GLN A 139 -7.33 0.00 26.28
N HIS A 140 -8.59 -0.10 25.85
CA HIS A 140 -9.49 -1.16 26.26
C HIS A 140 -9.03 -2.53 25.75
N VAL A 141 -8.52 -2.63 24.51
CA VAL A 141 -7.90 -3.86 23.99
C VAL A 141 -6.70 -4.28 24.85
N LEU A 142 -5.79 -3.35 25.15
CA LEU A 142 -4.61 -3.65 25.97
C LEU A 142 -4.99 -4.08 27.39
N TYR A 143 -5.97 -3.44 28.02
CA TYR A 143 -6.45 -3.84 29.34
C TYR A 143 -7.11 -5.23 29.27
N ARG A 144 -8.02 -5.46 28.31
CA ARG A 144 -8.71 -6.74 28.12
C ARG A 144 -7.72 -7.88 27.98
N LEU A 145 -6.64 -7.68 27.22
CA LEU A 145 -5.63 -8.72 26.98
C LEU A 145 -4.61 -8.87 28.12
N PHE A 146 -4.16 -7.77 28.72
CA PHE A 146 -2.94 -7.77 29.53
C PHE A 146 -3.09 -7.17 30.93
N HIS A 147 -4.31 -7.00 31.47
CA HIS A 147 -4.52 -6.39 32.79
C HIS A 147 -3.79 -7.08 33.96
N GLU A 148 -3.49 -8.39 33.87
CA GLU A 148 -2.71 -9.09 34.90
C GLU A 148 -1.21 -8.73 34.86
N THR A 149 -0.69 -8.38 33.67
CA THR A 149 0.69 -7.90 33.47
C THR A 149 0.68 -6.68 32.53
N PRO A 150 0.24 -5.50 33.00
CA PRO A 150 -0.03 -4.36 32.12
C PRO A 150 1.22 -3.87 31.41
N PRO A 151 1.18 -3.63 30.09
CA PRO A 151 2.31 -3.07 29.37
C PRO A 151 2.50 -1.59 29.74
N ARG A 152 3.71 -1.09 29.49
CA ARG A 152 3.94 0.36 29.47
C ARG A 152 3.25 0.96 28.24
N VAL A 153 2.28 1.82 28.48
CA VAL A 153 1.54 2.53 27.42
C VAL A 153 2.20 3.88 27.13
N PHE A 154 2.41 4.19 25.85
CA PHE A 154 2.95 5.47 25.37
C PHE A 154 1.83 6.40 24.88
N GLU A 155 2.17 7.66 24.62
CA GLU A 155 1.22 8.60 24.01
C GLU A 155 0.81 8.10 22.61
N PRO A 156 -0.49 8.15 22.27
CA PRO A 156 -0.95 7.70 20.97
C PRO A 156 -0.44 8.63 19.87
N GLU A 157 -0.01 8.03 18.77
CA GLU A 157 0.39 8.76 17.57
C GLU A 157 -0.74 8.71 16.54
N THR A 158 -1.08 9.88 15.97
CA THR A 158 -2.07 9.97 14.90
C THR A 158 -1.40 9.77 13.55
N PHE A 159 -1.99 8.90 12.73
CA PHE A 159 -1.62 8.73 11.32
C PHE A 159 -2.60 9.47 10.42
N GLU A 160 -2.09 10.04 9.34
CA GLU A 160 -2.89 10.79 8.37
C GLU A 160 -2.85 10.14 7.00
N SER A 161 -3.99 10.15 6.30
CA SER A 161 -4.01 9.81 4.88
C SER A 161 -3.31 10.91 4.10
N SER A 162 -2.24 10.58 3.37
CA SER A 162 -1.51 11.56 2.57
C SER A 162 -0.96 10.98 1.28
N CYS A 163 -1.25 11.65 0.17
CA CYS A 163 -0.72 11.30 -1.14
C CYS A 163 0.37 12.27 -1.57
N THR A 164 1.42 11.73 -2.19
CA THR A 164 2.56 12.53 -2.66
C THR A 164 2.48 12.86 -4.15
N CYS A 165 1.36 12.61 -4.83
CA CYS A 165 1.20 12.97 -6.24
C CYS A 165 1.25 14.48 -6.44
N SER A 166 1.74 14.92 -7.58
CA SER A 166 1.73 16.33 -7.95
C SER A 166 1.77 16.45 -9.47
N ARG A 167 1.37 17.63 -9.99
CA ARG A 167 1.48 17.92 -11.44
C ARG A 167 2.92 17.71 -11.93
N GLY A 168 3.92 18.10 -11.13
CA GLY A 168 5.34 17.89 -11.45
C GLY A 168 5.72 16.42 -11.61
N LYS A 169 5.29 15.54 -10.69
CA LYS A 169 5.55 14.09 -10.83
C LYS A 169 4.86 13.49 -12.04
N VAL A 170 3.65 13.95 -12.37
CA VAL A 170 2.96 13.53 -13.58
C VAL A 170 3.69 14.04 -14.82
N SER A 171 4.19 15.28 -14.80
CA SER A 171 5.04 15.82 -15.86
C SER A 171 6.31 14.99 -16.07
N ASP A 172 7.02 14.61 -15.00
CA ASP A 172 8.21 13.75 -15.09
C ASP A 172 7.88 12.38 -15.71
N MET A 173 6.72 11.81 -15.38
CA MET A 173 6.22 10.58 -15.99
C MET A 173 5.96 10.75 -17.50
N LEU A 174 5.28 11.83 -17.90
CA LEU A 174 5.02 12.12 -19.31
C LEU A 174 6.33 12.34 -20.09
N LEU A 175 7.31 13.01 -19.50
CA LEU A 175 8.64 13.18 -20.09
C LEU A 175 9.34 11.83 -20.33
N MET A 176 9.17 10.86 -19.44
CA MET A 176 9.74 9.52 -19.59
C MET A 176 9.11 8.70 -20.73
N LEU A 177 7.83 8.92 -21.05
CA LEU A 177 7.17 8.32 -22.22
C LEU A 177 7.71 8.91 -23.53
N GLY A 178 7.96 10.23 -23.54
CA GLY A 178 8.56 10.94 -24.66
C GLY A 178 7.55 11.69 -25.53
N GLY A 179 8.05 12.72 -26.23
CA GLY A 179 7.20 13.70 -26.92
C GLY A 179 6.38 13.13 -28.07
N GLU A 180 6.87 12.09 -28.76
CA GLU A 180 6.14 11.47 -29.87
C GLU A 180 4.87 10.76 -29.38
N GLU A 181 4.98 9.93 -28.34
CA GLU A 181 3.84 9.20 -27.76
C GLU A 181 2.83 10.18 -27.13
N VAL A 182 3.32 11.09 -26.29
CA VAL A 182 2.47 12.08 -25.60
C VAL A 182 1.80 13.03 -26.61
N GLY A 183 2.57 13.53 -27.59
CA GLY A 183 2.06 14.41 -28.63
C GLY A 183 1.02 13.74 -29.53
N GLY A 184 1.21 12.46 -29.86
CA GLY A 184 0.24 11.66 -30.61
C GLY A 184 -1.10 11.52 -29.90
N VAL A 185 -1.09 11.20 -28.60
CA VAL A 185 -2.32 11.08 -27.81
C VAL A 185 -3.08 12.40 -27.76
N VAL A 186 -2.38 13.52 -27.51
CA VAL A 186 -3.02 14.85 -27.48
C VAL A 186 -3.53 15.25 -28.87
N ALA A 187 -2.83 14.90 -29.95
CA ALA A 187 -3.29 15.19 -31.30
C ALA A 187 -4.62 14.50 -31.63
N GLU A 188 -4.84 13.28 -31.13
CA GLU A 188 -6.05 12.50 -31.35
C GLU A 188 -7.18 12.87 -30.37
N GLN A 189 -6.86 13.06 -29.09
CA GLN A 189 -7.83 13.15 -28.00
C GLN A 189 -8.01 14.58 -27.45
N GLY A 190 -7.16 15.52 -27.86
CA GLY A 190 -7.17 16.92 -27.44
C GLY A 190 -6.46 17.19 -26.10
N SER A 191 -6.37 16.20 -25.23
CA SER A 191 -5.68 16.28 -23.94
C SER A 191 -5.33 14.90 -23.40
N ILE A 192 -4.42 14.85 -22.42
CA ILE A 192 -4.14 13.68 -21.60
C ILE A 192 -4.70 13.92 -20.19
N GLU A 193 -5.48 12.97 -19.69
CA GLU A 193 -5.95 12.94 -18.30
C GLU A 193 -5.23 11.82 -17.55
N VAL A 194 -4.60 12.16 -16.43
CA VAL A 194 -3.93 11.21 -15.53
C VAL A 194 -4.62 11.24 -14.18
N ASP A 195 -5.20 10.11 -13.80
CA ASP A 195 -5.82 9.90 -12.49
C ASP A 195 -4.83 9.26 -11.52
N CYS A 196 -4.67 9.84 -10.33
CA CYS A 196 -3.86 9.23 -9.28
C CYS A 196 -4.62 8.08 -8.60
N ASP A 197 -4.11 6.85 -8.67
CA ASP A 197 -4.74 5.67 -8.04
C ASP A 197 -4.93 5.77 -6.52
N PHE A 198 -4.15 6.60 -5.83
CA PHE A 198 -4.18 6.70 -4.37
C PHE A 198 -5.19 7.74 -3.84
N CYS A 199 -5.31 8.88 -4.52
CA CYS A 199 -6.14 9.99 -4.05
C CYS A 199 -7.17 10.46 -5.06
N HIS A 200 -7.22 9.83 -6.24
CA HIS A 200 -8.11 10.14 -7.35
C HIS A 200 -8.05 11.60 -7.83
N SER A 201 -6.96 12.30 -7.51
CA SER A 201 -6.67 13.61 -8.11
C SER A 201 -6.46 13.45 -9.60
N LYS A 202 -7.10 14.33 -10.37
CA LYS A 202 -7.07 14.35 -11.84
C LYS A 202 -6.10 15.42 -12.33
N TYR A 203 -5.17 15.04 -13.19
CA TYR A 203 -4.22 15.95 -13.83
C TYR A 203 -4.44 15.96 -15.34
N VAL A 204 -4.88 17.10 -15.86
CA VAL A 204 -5.14 17.28 -17.30
C VAL A 204 -4.00 18.07 -17.93
N PHE A 205 -3.51 17.61 -19.07
CA PHE A 205 -2.50 18.28 -19.89
C PHE A 205 -3.03 18.44 -21.31
N ASP A 206 -3.24 19.68 -21.74
CA ASP A 206 -3.65 19.99 -23.11
C ASP A 206 -2.45 20.20 -24.05
N GLU A 207 -2.72 20.58 -25.31
CA GLU A 207 -1.69 20.87 -26.31
C GLU A 207 -0.69 21.95 -25.84
N THR A 208 -1.16 22.97 -25.12
CA THR A 208 -0.28 24.05 -24.62
C THR A 208 0.61 23.52 -23.51
N ASP A 209 0.05 22.78 -22.56
CA ASP A 209 0.78 22.20 -21.45
C ASP A 209 1.85 21.22 -21.93
N VAL A 210 1.51 20.33 -22.87
CA VAL A 210 2.43 19.32 -23.41
C VAL A 210 3.54 19.97 -24.23
N ASN A 211 3.22 20.91 -25.11
CA ASN A 211 4.24 21.61 -25.89
C ASN A 211 5.19 22.43 -24.99
N ALA A 212 4.67 23.05 -23.92
CA ALA A 212 5.49 23.71 -22.92
C ALA A 212 6.38 22.73 -22.12
N LEU A 213 5.85 21.54 -21.80
CA LEU A 213 6.57 20.50 -21.07
C LEU A 213 7.80 19.99 -21.84
N PHE A 214 7.67 19.80 -23.15
CA PHE A 214 8.76 19.31 -24.02
C PHE A 214 9.62 20.43 -24.63
N GLY A 215 9.17 21.69 -24.58
CA GLY A 215 9.87 22.83 -25.16
C GLY A 215 9.84 22.88 -26.70
N GLU A 216 9.00 22.05 -27.34
CA GLU A 216 8.80 22.01 -28.79
C GLU A 216 7.35 21.62 -29.12
N ASP A 217 6.92 21.91 -30.35
CA ASP A 217 5.56 21.57 -30.83
C ASP A 217 5.42 20.07 -31.12
N VAL A 218 5.46 19.24 -30.08
CA VAL A 218 5.37 17.78 -30.19
C VAL A 218 4.03 17.32 -30.73
N VAL A 219 2.95 18.06 -30.45
CA VAL A 219 1.60 17.76 -30.96
C VAL A 219 1.51 18.07 -32.46
N GLY A 220 2.05 19.20 -32.91
CA GLY A 220 2.14 19.53 -34.32
C GLY A 220 3.00 18.53 -35.08
N VAL A 221 4.15 18.13 -34.52
CA VAL A 221 5.02 17.10 -35.10
C VAL A 221 4.29 15.77 -35.25
N ALA A 222 3.51 15.35 -34.25
CA ALA A 222 2.70 14.14 -34.33
C ALA A 222 1.59 14.24 -35.41
N LYS A 223 1.06 15.43 -35.67
CA LYS A 223 0.13 15.73 -36.78
C LYS A 223 0.82 15.82 -38.15
N GLY A 224 2.14 15.67 -38.23
CA GLY A 224 2.94 15.78 -39.46
C GLY A 224 3.34 17.20 -39.86
N LEU A 225 3.24 18.16 -38.95
CA LEU A 225 3.73 19.53 -39.14
C LEU A 225 5.26 19.61 -38.90
N PRO A 226 5.98 20.54 -39.56
CA PRO A 226 7.41 20.72 -39.35
C PRO A 226 7.74 21.15 -37.91
N ARG A 227 8.88 20.70 -37.38
CA ARG A 227 9.35 21.03 -36.02
C ARG A 227 9.52 22.54 -35.84
N HIS A 228 8.80 23.10 -34.87
CA HIS A 228 8.94 24.48 -34.43
C HIS A 228 9.21 24.52 -32.92
N THR A 229 10.17 25.34 -32.50
CA THR A 229 10.49 25.55 -31.08
C THR A 229 9.48 26.53 -30.47
N VAL A 230 8.91 26.19 -29.33
CA VAL A 230 7.98 27.06 -28.58
C VAL A 230 8.81 28.12 -27.87
N GLN A 231 8.50 29.40 -28.06
CA GLN A 231 9.19 30.54 -27.45
C GLN A 231 8.78 30.78 -26.00
#